data_AF-A0A918PXP4-F1
#
_entry.id   AF-A0A918PXP4-F1
#
_cell.length_a   1.000
_cell.length_b   1.000
_cell.length_c   1.000
_cell.angle_alpha   90.00
_cell.angle_beta   90.00
_cell.angle_gamma   90.00
#
_symmetry.space_group_name_H-M   'P 1'
#
loop_
_entity.id
_entity.type
_entity.pdbx_description
1 polymer ?
#
loop_
_entity_poly.entity_id
_entity_poly.type
_entity_poly.pdbx_seq_one_letter_code
_entity_poly.pdbx_strand_id
1 'polypeptide(L)'
;MFEPPETPPYPDAFRPDETPAPHPLLAPVTGLLGSWAGRGRGEYPTLDEEFAYAQQVTFSHDGRPFLHYEARAWLLGPDGAPLRPSARESGWWRLQPDGRVEALITQPTGIAEISVGRAADGVVDLATHEVALAPTAKKVDATRRRYTLTDGDTLDFVHDLAAVGQPLLHHLSARLRRRGDGAVP
;
A
#
# COMPACT_ATOMS: atom_id res chain seq x y z
N MET A 1 -14.60 30.53 24.49
CA MET A 1 -14.52 30.17 23.06
C MET A 1 -13.18 29.48 22.89
N PHE A 2 -13.13 28.24 22.43
CA PHE A 2 -11.86 27.54 22.19
C PHE A 2 -11.39 27.93 20.78
N GLU A 3 -10.20 28.50 20.67
CA GLU A 3 -9.58 28.84 19.39
C GLU A 3 -9.04 27.55 18.75
N PRO A 4 -9.32 27.30 17.46
CA PRO A 4 -8.83 26.09 16.80
C PRO A 4 -7.30 26.17 16.64
N PRO A 5 -6.57 25.06 16.82
CA PRO A 5 -5.15 25.03 16.51
C PRO A 5 -4.94 25.24 15.01
N GLU A 6 -3.99 26.12 14.64
CA GLU A 6 -3.70 26.47 13.23
C GLU A 6 -3.00 25.33 12.46
N THR A 7 -2.24 24.48 13.14
CA THR A 7 -1.46 23.40 12.50
C THR A 7 -1.32 22.21 13.45
N PRO A 8 -1.34 20.96 12.94
CA PRO A 8 -1.02 19.80 13.76
C PRO A 8 0.39 19.94 14.36
N PRO A 9 0.57 19.85 15.69
CA PRO A 9 1.89 19.96 16.30
C PRO A 9 2.83 18.79 15.96
N TYR A 10 2.27 17.71 15.41
CA TYR A 10 2.98 16.52 14.97
C TYR A 10 2.59 16.23 13.51
N PRO A 11 3.26 16.85 12.53
CA PRO A 11 2.99 16.57 11.12
C PRO A 11 3.48 15.18 10.75
N ASP A 12 2.93 14.65 9.66
CA ASP A 12 3.45 13.46 9.01
C ASP A 12 4.82 13.75 8.38
N ALA A 13 5.78 12.86 8.63
CA ALA A 13 7.06 12.79 7.96
C ALA A 13 7.04 11.72 6.86
N PHE A 14 7.67 12.03 5.74
CA PHE A 14 7.75 11.23 4.52
C PHE A 14 9.18 10.80 4.21
N ARG A 15 10.16 11.24 5.00
CA ARG A 15 11.56 10.78 4.89
C ARG A 15 12.14 10.46 6.26
N PRO A 16 13.16 9.59 6.34
CA PRO A 16 13.77 9.22 7.61
C PRO A 16 14.49 10.37 8.34
N ASP A 17 14.89 11.41 7.62
CA ASP A 17 15.62 12.59 8.08
C ASP A 17 14.71 13.80 8.36
N GLU A 18 13.41 13.69 8.11
CA GLU A 18 12.41 14.71 8.44
C GLU A 18 12.02 14.66 9.93
N THR A 19 11.41 15.75 10.41
CA THR A 19 10.84 15.82 11.77
C THR A 19 9.33 15.61 11.72
N PRO A 20 8.77 14.75 12.58
CA PRO A 20 9.41 13.97 13.65
C PRO A 20 10.26 12.81 13.11
N ALA A 21 11.33 12.45 13.82
CA ALA A 21 12.17 11.31 13.44
C ALA A 21 11.39 9.98 13.54
N PRO A 22 11.70 8.97 12.69
CA PRO A 22 11.04 7.67 12.75
C PRO A 22 11.24 6.98 14.09
N HIS A 23 10.19 6.31 14.59
CA HIS A 23 10.33 5.43 15.75
C HIS A 23 11.32 4.28 15.44
N PRO A 24 12.15 3.80 16.39
CA PRO A 24 13.12 2.72 16.15
C PRO A 24 12.53 1.43 15.54
N LEU A 25 11.29 1.09 15.89
CA LEU A 25 10.57 -0.07 15.29
C LEU A 25 10.32 0.08 13.78
N LEU A 26 10.39 1.30 13.22
CA LEU A 26 10.24 1.54 11.79
C LEU A 26 11.52 1.24 10.99
N ALA A 27 12.66 0.97 11.66
CA ALA A 27 13.95 0.77 10.98
C ALA A 27 13.88 -0.16 9.74
N PRO A 28 13.18 -1.32 9.76
CA PRO A 28 13.09 -2.22 8.61
C PRO A 28 12.29 -1.68 7.41
N VAL A 29 11.50 -0.62 7.60
CA VAL A 29 10.58 -0.06 6.59
C VAL A 29 10.84 1.41 6.28
N THR A 30 11.89 2.02 6.85
CA THR A 30 12.28 3.42 6.57
C THR A 30 12.50 3.68 5.09
N GLY A 31 12.98 2.69 4.33
CA GLY A 31 13.14 2.81 2.88
C GLY A 31 11.83 2.97 2.10
N LEU A 32 10.67 2.62 2.68
CA LEU A 32 9.35 2.79 2.05
C LEU A 32 8.81 4.21 2.16
N LEU A 33 9.31 5.02 3.10
CA LEU A 33 8.79 6.37 3.34
C LEU A 33 8.83 7.22 2.08
N GLY A 34 7.77 8.00 1.85
CA GLY A 34 7.61 8.87 0.70
C GLY A 34 6.57 8.38 -0.29
N SER A 35 6.57 9.00 -1.47
CA SER A 35 5.61 8.70 -2.54
C SER A 35 6.27 7.93 -3.68
N TRP A 36 5.55 6.95 -4.19
CA TRP A 36 5.95 6.04 -5.25
C TRP A 36 4.93 6.09 -6.37
N ALA A 37 5.38 6.03 -7.62
CA ALA A 37 4.48 5.92 -8.75
C ALA A 37 5.05 5.07 -9.87
N GLY A 38 4.18 4.35 -10.57
CA GLY A 38 4.60 3.52 -11.67
C GLY A 38 3.44 2.82 -12.35
N ARG A 39 3.77 1.71 -13.01
CA ARG A 39 2.84 0.94 -13.84
C ARG A 39 2.89 -0.52 -13.45
N GLY A 40 1.79 -1.20 -13.68
CA GLY A 40 1.61 -2.60 -13.41
C GLY A 40 0.70 -3.29 -14.41
N ARG A 41 0.59 -4.60 -14.24
CA ARG A 41 -0.35 -5.47 -14.95
C ARG A 41 -1.15 -6.26 -13.95
N GLY A 42 -2.40 -6.53 -14.31
CA GLY A 42 -3.25 -7.40 -13.55
C GLY A 42 -3.93 -8.43 -14.44
N GLU A 43 -4.16 -9.59 -13.85
CA GLU A 43 -4.81 -10.73 -14.46
C GLU A 43 -5.61 -11.48 -13.40
N TYR A 44 -6.62 -12.23 -13.81
CA TYR A 44 -7.31 -13.15 -12.92
C TYR A 44 -8.14 -14.14 -13.75
N PRO A 45 -8.36 -15.39 -13.30
CA PRO A 45 -9.10 -16.38 -14.09
C PRO A 45 -10.54 -16.00 -14.46
N THR A 46 -11.16 -15.07 -13.73
CA THR A 46 -12.52 -14.60 -14.00
C THR A 46 -12.57 -13.31 -14.82
N LEU A 47 -11.43 -12.86 -15.37
CA LEU A 47 -11.34 -11.72 -16.26
C LEU A 47 -11.13 -12.23 -17.68
N ASP A 48 -11.78 -11.60 -18.65
CA ASP A 48 -11.65 -11.99 -20.07
C ASP A 48 -10.25 -11.71 -20.63
N GLU A 49 -9.59 -10.65 -20.13
CA GLU A 49 -8.28 -10.20 -20.59
C GLU A 49 -7.42 -9.65 -19.44
N GLU A 50 -6.10 -9.69 -19.62
CA GLU A 50 -5.15 -8.94 -18.79
C GLU A 50 -5.38 -7.43 -18.93
N PHE A 51 -5.08 -6.66 -17.89
CA PHE A 51 -5.20 -5.20 -17.92
C PHE A 51 -3.92 -4.51 -17.45
N ALA A 52 -3.64 -3.35 -18.05
CA ALA A 52 -2.59 -2.45 -17.60
C ALA A 52 -3.16 -1.38 -16.65
N TYR A 53 -2.37 -1.01 -15.64
CA TYR A 53 -2.74 0.06 -14.72
C TYR A 53 -1.52 0.89 -14.33
N ALA A 54 -1.78 2.09 -13.81
CA ALA A 54 -0.80 2.88 -13.09
C ALA A 54 -1.26 3.07 -11.65
N GLN A 55 -0.30 3.27 -10.76
CA GLN A 55 -0.56 3.41 -9.33
C GLN A 55 0.37 4.42 -8.69
N GLN A 56 -0.16 5.10 -7.68
CA GLN A 56 0.58 5.87 -6.69
C GLN A 56 0.43 5.19 -5.32
N VAL A 57 1.51 5.17 -4.55
CA VAL A 57 1.54 4.69 -3.16
C VAL A 57 2.29 5.69 -2.31
N THR A 58 1.78 6.01 -1.12
CA THR A 58 2.46 6.90 -0.17
C THR A 58 2.56 6.23 1.19
N PHE A 59 3.72 6.37 1.82
CA PHE A 59 3.98 5.96 3.20
C PHE A 59 4.48 7.16 4.03
N SER A 60 3.87 7.38 5.20
CA SER A 60 4.27 8.43 6.16
C SER A 60 4.18 7.95 7.61
N HIS A 61 4.73 8.70 8.55
CA HIS A 61 4.55 8.47 10.00
C HIS A 61 4.56 9.79 10.78
N ASP A 62 4.10 9.76 12.03
CA ASP A 62 4.16 10.92 12.94
C ASP A 62 5.14 10.71 14.11
N GLY A 63 6.08 9.77 13.96
CA GLY A 63 7.10 9.45 14.97
C GLY A 63 6.68 8.32 15.92
N ARG A 64 5.45 7.81 15.80
CA ARG A 64 4.98 6.59 16.48
C ARG A 64 5.27 5.33 15.64
N PRO A 65 5.17 4.11 16.21
CA PRO A 65 5.55 2.86 15.51
C PRO A 65 4.50 2.37 14.50
N PHE A 66 4.09 3.24 13.58
CA PHE A 66 3.25 2.86 12.45
C PHE A 66 3.64 3.63 11.18
N LEU A 67 3.21 3.11 10.04
CA LEU A 67 3.10 3.86 8.80
C LEU A 67 1.63 4.14 8.50
N HIS A 68 1.32 5.36 8.09
CA HIS A 68 0.13 5.62 7.28
C HIS A 68 0.42 5.15 5.84
N TYR A 69 -0.55 4.50 5.22
CA TYR A 69 -0.48 3.94 3.89
C TYR A 69 -1.67 4.43 3.07
N GLU A 70 -1.41 4.93 1.85
CA GLU A 70 -2.46 5.19 0.86
C GLU A 70 -2.00 4.69 -0.51
N ALA A 71 -2.87 4.01 -1.24
CA ALA A 71 -2.67 3.66 -2.64
C ALA A 71 -3.85 4.08 -3.51
N ARG A 72 -3.55 4.58 -4.71
CA ARG A 72 -4.52 5.01 -5.73
C ARG A 72 -4.09 4.48 -7.08
N ALA A 73 -4.99 3.78 -7.77
CA ALA A 73 -4.72 3.21 -9.09
C ALA A 73 -5.76 3.66 -10.13
N TRP A 74 -5.36 3.60 -11.39
CA TRP A 74 -6.23 3.85 -12.55
C TRP A 74 -5.85 2.92 -13.69
N LEU A 75 -6.86 2.49 -14.45
CA LEU A 75 -6.63 1.63 -15.63
C LEU A 75 -6.05 2.44 -16.77
N LEU A 76 -5.25 1.78 -17.60
CA LEU A 76 -4.61 2.37 -18.78
C LEU A 76 -5.19 1.77 -20.06
N GLY A 77 -5.29 2.60 -21.10
CA GLY A 77 -5.65 2.18 -22.45
C GLY A 77 -4.47 1.55 -23.18
N PRO A 78 -4.69 1.02 -24.40
CA PRO A 78 -3.64 0.43 -25.22
C PRO A 78 -2.49 1.39 -25.55
N ASP A 79 -2.77 2.69 -25.58
CA ASP A 79 -1.81 3.77 -25.80
C ASP A 79 -1.10 4.22 -24.50
N GLY A 80 -1.46 3.64 -23.35
CA GLY A 80 -0.95 4.01 -22.03
C GLY A 80 -1.60 5.25 -21.42
N ALA A 81 -2.67 5.79 -22.02
CA ALA A 81 -3.43 6.91 -21.46
C ALA A 81 -4.33 6.44 -20.30
N PRO A 82 -4.56 7.28 -19.26
CA PRO A 82 -5.52 6.97 -18.21
C PRO A 82 -6.95 6.81 -18.75
N LEU A 83 -7.60 5.70 -18.44
CA LEU A 83 -9.00 5.45 -18.82
C LEU A 83 -9.98 5.92 -17.73
N ARG A 84 -9.80 5.40 -16.51
CA ARG A 84 -10.68 5.68 -15.36
C ARG A 84 -10.03 5.30 -14.04
N PRO A 85 -10.49 5.87 -12.91
CA PRO A 85 -10.13 5.39 -11.58
C PRO A 85 -10.39 3.89 -11.40
N SER A 86 -9.55 3.27 -10.56
CA SER A 86 -9.60 1.86 -10.20
C SER A 86 -9.41 1.71 -8.68
N ALA A 87 -8.71 0.67 -8.24
CA ALA A 87 -8.44 0.38 -6.83
C ALA A 87 -7.95 1.62 -6.07
N ARG A 88 -8.50 1.81 -4.87
CA ARG A 88 -8.05 2.78 -3.89
C ARG A 88 -8.08 2.10 -2.54
N GLU A 89 -7.08 2.35 -1.72
CA GLU A 89 -7.03 1.81 -0.37
C GLU A 89 -6.21 2.70 0.53
N SER A 90 -6.49 2.63 1.83
CA SER A 90 -5.72 3.33 2.84
C SER A 90 -5.77 2.62 4.19
N GLY A 91 -4.82 2.92 5.06
CA GLY A 91 -4.84 2.47 6.43
C GLY A 91 -3.47 2.55 7.12
N TRP A 92 -3.22 1.62 8.05
CA TRP A 92 -2.13 1.73 9.02
C TRP A 92 -1.32 0.45 9.08
N TRP A 93 0.00 0.56 8.99
CA TRP A 93 0.92 -0.57 9.17
C TRP A 93 1.62 -0.42 10.51
N ARG A 94 1.26 -1.24 11.49
CA ARG A 94 1.85 -1.20 12.82
C ARG A 94 3.11 -2.08 12.83
N LEU A 95 4.22 -1.51 13.28
CA LEU A 95 5.49 -2.22 13.36
C LEU A 95 5.70 -2.71 14.78
N GLN A 96 6.07 -3.97 14.88
CA GLN A 96 6.33 -4.69 16.12
C GLN A 96 7.80 -5.12 16.16
N PRO A 97 8.33 -5.58 17.31
CA PRO A 97 9.67 -6.14 17.38
C PRO A 97 9.92 -7.22 16.31
N ASP A 98 11.20 -7.40 15.96
CA ASP A 98 11.69 -8.41 15.01
C ASP A 98 11.21 -8.22 13.55
N GLY A 99 10.73 -7.02 13.23
CA GLY A 99 10.23 -6.65 11.91
C GLY A 99 8.82 -7.17 11.62
N ARG A 100 8.07 -7.62 12.65
CA ARG A 100 6.66 -8.03 12.46
C ARG A 100 5.81 -6.83 12.06
N VAL A 101 4.87 -7.06 11.13
CA VAL A 101 3.99 -6.02 10.57
C VAL A 101 2.53 -6.45 10.72
N GLU A 102 1.67 -5.55 11.17
CA GLU A 102 0.21 -5.67 11.16
C GLU A 102 -0.35 -4.54 10.29
N ALA A 103 -0.81 -4.85 9.07
CA ALA A 103 -1.36 -3.89 8.13
C ALA A 103 -2.89 -3.92 8.16
N LEU A 104 -3.50 -2.82 8.59
CA LEU A 104 -4.94 -2.57 8.55
C LEU A 104 -5.23 -1.78 7.28
N ILE A 105 -5.99 -2.34 6.35
CA ILE A 105 -6.23 -1.77 5.02
C ILE A 105 -7.75 -1.71 4.80
N THR A 106 -8.26 -0.57 4.37
CA THR A 106 -9.66 -0.40 3.98
C THR A 106 -9.77 0.04 2.54
N GLN A 107 -10.84 -0.39 1.87
CA GLN A 107 -11.11 -0.16 0.46
C GLN A 107 -12.52 0.42 0.29
N PRO A 108 -12.74 1.34 -0.67
CA PRO A 108 -14.06 1.91 -0.93
C PRO A 108 -15.04 0.89 -1.53
N THR A 109 -14.57 -0.30 -1.88
CA THR A 109 -15.36 -1.46 -2.32
C THR A 109 -16.07 -2.18 -1.16
N GLY A 110 -15.94 -1.69 0.07
CA GLY A 110 -16.57 -2.27 1.26
C GLY A 110 -15.76 -3.41 1.87
N ILE A 111 -14.44 -3.42 1.68
CA ILE A 111 -13.52 -4.44 2.22
C ILE A 111 -12.64 -3.78 3.27
N ALA A 112 -12.56 -4.39 4.45
CA ALA A 112 -11.54 -4.10 5.46
C ALA A 112 -10.72 -5.36 5.70
N GLU A 113 -9.40 -5.23 5.70
CA GLU A 113 -8.45 -6.33 5.77
C GLU A 113 -7.42 -6.07 6.86
N ILE A 114 -7.13 -7.09 7.66
CA ILE A 114 -5.93 -7.15 8.49
C ILE A 114 -4.99 -8.14 7.82
N SER A 115 -3.79 -7.69 7.46
CA SER A 115 -2.70 -8.55 6.99
C SER A 115 -1.57 -8.57 8.02
N VAL A 116 -0.93 -9.72 8.17
CA VAL A 116 0.21 -9.91 9.07
C VAL A 116 1.40 -10.45 8.30
N GLY A 117 2.60 -10.11 8.76
CA GLY A 117 3.80 -10.58 8.09
C GLY A 117 5.08 -10.00 8.67
N ARG A 118 6.09 -9.86 7.81
CA ARG A 118 7.43 -9.44 8.24
C ARG A 118 8.10 -8.52 7.22
N ALA A 119 8.82 -7.54 7.75
CA ALA A 119 9.75 -6.67 7.05
C ALA A 119 11.19 -7.08 7.38
N ALA A 120 11.97 -7.47 6.37
CA ALA A 120 13.39 -7.79 6.49
C ALA A 120 14.08 -7.64 5.13
N ASP A 121 15.33 -7.20 5.12
CA ASP A 121 16.20 -7.19 3.93
C ASP A 121 15.57 -6.52 2.69
N GLY A 122 14.88 -5.39 2.90
CA GLY A 122 14.20 -4.63 1.83
C GLY A 122 12.89 -5.25 1.34
N VAL A 123 12.43 -6.35 1.95
CA VAL A 123 11.19 -7.04 1.60
C VAL A 123 10.17 -6.90 2.73
N VAL A 124 8.94 -6.54 2.37
CA VAL A 124 7.76 -6.68 3.25
C VAL A 124 6.83 -7.71 2.61
N ASP A 125 6.62 -8.83 3.30
CA ASP A 125 5.72 -9.92 2.87
C ASP A 125 4.58 -10.02 3.88
N LEU A 126 3.35 -9.81 3.40
CA LEU A 126 2.12 -9.75 4.18
C LEU A 126 1.14 -10.79 3.64
N ALA A 127 0.49 -11.52 4.53
CA ALA A 127 -0.63 -12.40 4.20
C ALA A 127 -1.85 -12.00 5.03
N THR A 128 -3.03 -12.13 4.44
CA THR A 128 -4.28 -11.84 5.14
C THR A 128 -4.42 -12.68 6.41
N HIS A 129 -4.74 -12.00 7.50
CA HIS A 129 -5.17 -12.58 8.76
C HIS A 129 -6.70 -12.62 8.85
N GLU A 130 -7.36 -11.51 8.48
CA GLU A 130 -8.82 -11.36 8.56
C GLU A 130 -9.33 -10.44 7.45
N VAL A 131 -10.51 -10.76 6.92
CA VAL A 131 -11.25 -9.90 5.98
C VAL A 131 -12.66 -9.68 6.51
N ALA A 132 -13.05 -8.43 6.67
CA ALA A 132 -14.41 -8.01 6.94
C ALA A 132 -15.03 -7.40 5.67
N LEU A 133 -16.23 -7.86 5.33
CA LEU A 133 -16.95 -7.46 4.13
C LEU A 133 -18.23 -6.71 4.49
N ALA A 134 -18.44 -5.56 3.86
CA ALA A 134 -19.74 -4.90 3.83
C ALA A 134 -20.78 -5.81 3.13
N PRO A 135 -22.08 -5.66 3.41
CA PRO A 135 -23.12 -6.55 2.87
C PRO A 135 -23.17 -6.68 1.34
N THR A 136 -22.69 -5.65 0.62
CA THR A 136 -22.68 -5.60 -0.85
C THR A 136 -21.30 -5.81 -1.47
N ALA A 137 -20.27 -6.04 -0.65
CA ALA A 137 -18.91 -6.23 -1.14
C ALA A 137 -18.78 -7.56 -1.90
N LYS A 138 -17.91 -7.58 -2.91
CA LYS A 138 -17.53 -8.85 -3.55
C LYS A 138 -16.77 -9.71 -2.55
N LYS A 139 -17.00 -11.01 -2.61
CA LYS A 139 -16.34 -11.98 -1.73
C LYS A 139 -14.84 -12.08 -2.06
N VAL A 140 -14.02 -11.68 -1.09
CA VAL A 140 -12.57 -11.89 -1.03
C VAL A 140 -12.28 -12.79 0.16
N ASP A 141 -11.54 -13.86 -0.08
CA ASP A 141 -11.23 -14.89 0.92
C ASP A 141 -9.83 -14.68 1.54
N ALA A 142 -8.84 -14.33 0.73
CA ALA A 142 -7.47 -14.09 1.18
C ALA A 142 -6.67 -13.27 0.16
N THR A 143 -5.61 -12.65 0.63
CA THR A 143 -4.60 -11.96 -0.17
C THR A 143 -3.20 -12.27 0.36
N ARG A 144 -2.20 -12.08 -0.51
CA ARG A 144 -0.80 -11.96 -0.13
C ARG A 144 -0.19 -10.80 -0.87
N ARG A 145 0.55 -9.95 -0.17
CA ARG A 145 1.15 -8.73 -0.72
C ARG A 145 2.64 -8.75 -0.43
N ARG A 146 3.46 -8.60 -1.47
CA ARG A 146 4.90 -8.47 -1.35
C ARG A 146 5.37 -7.15 -1.92
N TYR A 147 6.09 -6.39 -1.12
CA TYR A 147 6.78 -5.16 -1.49
C TYR A 147 8.29 -5.39 -1.41
N THR A 148 9.02 -5.11 -2.47
CA THR A 148 10.47 -5.32 -2.54
C THR A 148 11.16 -4.04 -2.98
N LEU A 149 11.96 -3.46 -2.10
CA LEU A 149 12.94 -2.43 -2.45
C LEU A 149 14.08 -3.12 -3.19
N THR A 150 14.09 -2.97 -4.51
CA THR A 150 15.14 -3.57 -5.36
C THR A 150 16.39 -2.69 -5.43
N ASP A 151 16.21 -1.38 -5.24
CA ASP A 151 17.24 -0.38 -5.00
C ASP A 151 16.64 0.78 -4.19
N GLY A 152 17.36 1.90 -4.03
CA GLY A 152 16.89 3.06 -3.23
C GLY A 152 15.65 3.76 -3.77
N ASP A 153 15.35 3.60 -5.07
CA ASP A 153 14.31 4.35 -5.80
C ASP A 153 13.34 3.46 -6.57
N THR A 154 13.38 2.14 -6.34
CA THR A 154 12.54 1.15 -7.04
C THR A 154 11.86 0.21 -6.08
N LEU A 155 10.53 0.25 -6.10
CA LEU A 155 9.65 -0.60 -5.32
C LEU A 155 8.86 -1.52 -6.25
N ASP A 156 9.18 -2.81 -6.24
CA ASP A 156 8.39 -3.83 -6.91
C ASP A 156 7.27 -4.32 -5.98
N PHE A 157 6.07 -4.48 -6.52
CA PHE A 157 4.86 -4.90 -5.82
C PHE A 157 4.26 -6.13 -6.48
N VAL A 158 3.89 -7.13 -5.69
CA VAL A 158 3.12 -8.31 -6.12
C VAL A 158 1.94 -8.50 -5.18
N HIS A 159 0.77 -8.79 -5.76
CA HIS A 159 -0.47 -9.06 -5.03
C HIS A 159 -1.07 -10.37 -5.55
N ASP A 160 -1.23 -11.33 -4.67
CA ASP A 160 -2.00 -12.55 -4.90
C ASP A 160 -3.38 -12.42 -4.26
N LEU A 161 -4.41 -12.92 -4.92
CA LEU A 161 -5.81 -12.81 -4.52
C LEU A 161 -6.47 -14.19 -4.54
N ALA A 162 -7.21 -14.50 -3.49
CA ALA A 162 -8.21 -15.57 -3.44
C ALA A 162 -9.58 -14.90 -3.32
N ALA A 163 -10.40 -15.04 -4.35
CA ALA A 163 -11.69 -14.38 -4.47
C ALA A 163 -12.56 -15.10 -5.49
N VAL A 164 -13.87 -14.90 -5.40
CA VAL A 164 -14.87 -15.40 -6.36
C VAL A 164 -14.72 -16.89 -6.71
N GLY A 165 -14.38 -17.70 -5.72
CA GLY A 165 -14.24 -19.16 -5.84
C GLY A 165 -12.90 -19.64 -6.38
N GLN A 166 -11.95 -18.74 -6.68
CA GLN A 166 -10.59 -19.09 -7.07
C GLN A 166 -9.66 -19.18 -5.84
N PRO A 167 -8.66 -20.07 -5.84
CA PRO A 167 -7.66 -20.13 -4.77
C PRO A 167 -6.74 -18.90 -4.81
N LEU A 168 -5.80 -18.81 -3.88
CA LEU A 168 -4.80 -17.74 -3.86
C LEU A 168 -3.91 -17.84 -5.10
N LEU A 169 -4.07 -16.90 -6.02
CA LEU A 169 -3.37 -16.85 -7.31
C LEU A 169 -2.81 -15.45 -7.55
N HIS A 170 -1.83 -15.34 -8.46
CA HIS A 170 -1.35 -14.05 -8.91
C HIS A 170 -2.50 -13.18 -9.39
N HIS A 171 -2.52 -11.93 -8.96
CA HIS A 171 -3.50 -10.95 -9.42
C HIS A 171 -2.86 -9.70 -9.99
N LEU A 172 -1.88 -9.10 -9.29
CA LEU A 172 -1.24 -7.86 -9.71
C LEU A 172 0.27 -7.92 -9.57
N SER A 173 0.97 -7.27 -10.50
CA SER A 173 2.36 -6.85 -10.32
C SER A 173 2.55 -5.41 -10.77
N ALA A 174 3.41 -4.66 -10.07
CA ALA A 174 3.80 -3.31 -10.47
C ALA A 174 5.26 -3.03 -10.15
N ARG A 175 5.85 -2.12 -10.92
CA ARG A 175 7.13 -1.49 -10.62
C ARG A 175 6.93 0.00 -10.43
N LEU A 176 7.25 0.49 -9.25
CA LEU A 176 7.07 1.87 -8.85
C LEU A 176 8.44 2.55 -8.66
N ARG A 177 8.51 3.82 -9.04
CA ARG A 177 9.66 4.69 -8.81
C ARG A 177 9.34 5.72 -7.76
N ARG A 178 10.31 6.04 -6.90
CA ARG A 178 10.19 7.13 -5.94
C ARG A 178 9.93 8.45 -6.68
N ARG A 179 9.01 9.25 -6.17
CA ARG A 179 8.78 10.62 -6.66
C ARG A 179 9.75 11.56 -5.95
N GLY A 180 10.41 12.42 -6.72
CA GLY A 180 11.17 13.54 -6.15
C GLY A 180 10.25 14.54 -5.43
N ASP A 181 10.84 15.37 -4.58
CA ASP A 181 10.26 16.22 -3.53
C ASP A 181 9.23 17.29 -3.97
N GLY A 182 8.63 17.19 -5.15
CA GLY A 182 7.73 18.20 -5.72
C GLY A 182 6.25 17.85 -5.77
N ALA A 183 5.82 16.68 -5.26
CA ALA A 183 4.41 16.29 -5.34
C ALA A 183 3.99 15.40 -4.16
N VAL A 184 3.83 16.02 -2.99
CA VAL A 184 2.79 15.59 -2.06
C VAL A 184 1.47 16.09 -2.65
N PRO A 185 0.46 15.23 -2.88
CA PRO A 185 -0.85 15.68 -3.37
C PRO A 185 -1.57 16.58 -2.37
#